data_AF-A0A179IE47-F1
#
_entry.id   AF-A0A179IE47-F1
#
_cell.length_a   1.000
_cell.length_b   1.000
_cell.length_c   1.000
_cell.angle_alpha   90.00
_cell.angle_beta   90.00
_cell.angle_gamma   90.00
#
_symmetry.space_group_name_H-M   'P 1'
#
loop_
_entity.id
_entity.type
_entity.pdbx_description
1 polymer ?
#
loop_
_entity_poly.entity_id
_entity_poly.type
_entity_poly.pdbx_seq_one_letter_code
_entity_poly.pdbx_strand_id
1 'polypeptide(L)'
;MENLLSLAFDNLSSYDGPKVRKGLRQVEGLLAQICLSSGRDGGRGRSPGGEDTVDEDANDASMSPSRKDLGQLSDDPAFREFFKLQEGFEWNVGLRLISTLDRLMAKGSDGQNDLLILSALDLLQGAMLLHPPSKGLFQREQNMNLLLDLLEPFNCPAIQSATLLTLVVALIDVPGNTRVFEGLDGLLTVTSLFKSRSTSREVKLKLVEFLYFYLMPETPSIPRVADRRDP
;
A
#
# COMPACT_ATOMS: atom_id res chain seq x y z
N MET A 1 19.75 -3.96 5.69
CA MET A 1 18.30 -4.11 5.39
C MET A 1 17.94 -5.56 5.13
N GLU A 2 18.72 -6.29 4.33
CA GLU A 2 18.58 -7.73 4.05
C GLU A 2 18.33 -8.59 5.30
N ASN A 3 19.15 -8.49 6.34
CA ASN A 3 18.94 -9.26 7.59
C ASN A 3 17.57 -9.02 8.24
N LEU A 4 17.04 -7.79 8.18
CA LEU A 4 15.72 -7.47 8.71
C LEU A 4 14.62 -8.10 7.84
N LEU A 5 14.78 -8.02 6.52
CA LEU A 5 13.87 -8.66 5.57
C LEU A 5 13.90 -10.19 5.72
N SER A 6 15.08 -10.79 5.88
CA SER A 6 15.22 -12.24 6.11
C SER A 6 14.42 -12.67 7.33
N LEU A 7 14.63 -12.01 8.46
CA LEU A 7 13.91 -12.32 9.69
C LEU A 7 12.41 -12.08 9.56
N ALA A 8 11.99 -11.03 8.85
CA ALA A 8 10.60 -10.76 8.57
C ALA A 8 9.98 -11.87 7.70
N PHE A 9 10.68 -12.31 6.66
CA PHE A 9 10.20 -13.31 5.71
C PHE A 9 10.12 -14.70 6.34
N ASP A 10 11.06 -15.05 7.22
CA ASP A 10 10.99 -16.27 8.02
C ASP A 10 9.71 -16.29 8.87
N ASN A 11 9.39 -15.15 9.50
CA ASN A 11 8.16 -15.00 10.29
C ASN A 11 6.90 -15.04 9.42
N LEU A 12 6.90 -14.38 8.26
CA LEU A 12 5.77 -14.35 7.31
C LEU A 12 5.51 -15.73 6.69
N SER A 13 6.54 -16.54 6.47
CA SER A 13 6.42 -17.90 5.94
C SER A 13 5.82 -18.91 6.93
N SER A 14 5.67 -18.52 8.20
CA SER A 14 5.06 -19.36 9.22
C SER A 14 3.54 -19.51 9.05
N TYR A 15 3.00 -20.65 9.50
CA TYR A 15 1.56 -20.85 9.66
C TYR A 15 1.03 -20.36 11.02
N ASP A 16 1.92 -19.95 11.92
CA ASP A 16 1.57 -19.45 13.25
C ASP A 16 1.21 -17.97 13.21
N GLY A 17 -0.03 -17.63 13.59
CA GLY A 17 -0.57 -16.27 13.48
C GLY A 17 0.26 -15.19 14.20
N PRO A 18 0.70 -15.43 15.46
CA PRO A 18 1.65 -14.56 16.15
C PRO A 18 2.97 -14.33 15.41
N LYS A 19 3.54 -15.36 14.76
CA LYS A 19 4.75 -15.20 13.93
C LYS A 19 4.46 -14.35 12.69
N VAL A 20 3.37 -14.64 11.97
CA VAL A 20 2.96 -13.82 10.82
C VAL A 20 2.77 -12.35 11.23
N ARG A 21 2.06 -12.09 12.34
CA ARG A 21 1.89 -10.74 12.90
C ARG A 21 3.23 -10.05 13.17
N LYS A 22 4.20 -10.79 13.74
CA LYS A 22 5.55 -10.27 14.00
C LYS A 22 6.26 -9.92 12.69
N GLY A 23 6.17 -10.78 11.68
CA GLY A 23 6.72 -10.52 10.35
C GLY A 23 6.13 -9.28 9.70
N LEU A 24 4.79 -9.13 9.72
CA LEU A 24 4.10 -7.94 9.20
C LEU A 24 4.57 -6.67 9.91
N ARG A 25 4.65 -6.66 11.25
CA ARG A 25 5.18 -5.52 12.02
C ARG A 25 6.64 -5.18 11.71
N GLN A 26 7.46 -6.19 11.40
CA GLN A 26 8.85 -5.94 11.00
C GLN A 26 8.93 -5.26 9.64
N VAL A 27 8.10 -5.66 8.68
CA VAL A 27 7.97 -4.98 7.39
C VAL A 27 7.43 -3.57 7.58
N GLU A 28 6.35 -3.41 8.35
CA GLU A 28 5.76 -2.10 8.69
C GLU A 28 6.81 -1.15 9.28
N GLY A 29 7.57 -1.61 10.28
CA GLY A 29 8.63 -0.81 10.91
C GLY A 29 9.73 -0.39 9.94
N LEU A 30 10.10 -1.27 9.00
CA LEU A 30 11.05 -0.94 7.94
C LEU A 30 10.50 0.15 7.01
N LEU A 31 9.27 -0.02 6.50
CA LEU A 31 8.65 0.97 5.61
C LEU A 31 8.44 2.32 6.33
N ALA A 32 8.05 2.29 7.60
CA ALA A 32 7.90 3.50 8.41
C ALA A 32 9.24 4.25 8.57
N GLN A 33 10.35 3.56 8.81
CA GLN A 33 11.68 4.19 8.92
C GLN A 33 12.12 4.86 7.61
N ILE A 34 11.74 4.28 6.47
CA ILE A 34 11.99 4.87 5.15
C ILE A 34 11.17 6.15 4.98
N CYS A 35 9.88 6.14 5.32
CA CYS A 35 8.96 7.26 5.11
C CYS A 35 9.09 8.41 6.12
N LEU A 36 9.53 8.13 7.35
CA LEU A 36 9.58 9.13 8.42
C LEU A 36 10.96 9.78 8.53
N SER A 37 10.99 11.08 8.83
CA SER A 37 12.25 11.79 9.07
C SER A 37 12.90 11.19 10.30
N SER A 38 14.15 10.73 10.18
CA SER A 38 14.95 10.45 11.37
C SER A 38 15.12 11.78 12.09
N GLY A 39 14.58 11.91 13.30
CA GLY A 39 14.74 13.09 14.16
C GLY A 39 16.18 13.35 14.63
N ARG A 40 17.19 12.94 13.86
CA ARG A 40 18.62 13.15 14.12
C ARG A 40 19.20 14.41 13.45
N ASP A 41 18.45 15.07 12.58
CA ASP A 41 18.89 16.32 11.92
C ASP A 41 18.55 17.61 12.68
N GLY A 42 18.21 17.52 13.97
CA GLY A 42 18.02 18.68 14.85
C GLY A 42 19.30 19.21 15.52
N GLY A 43 20.49 18.87 15.01
CA GLY A 43 21.73 18.99 15.77
C GLY A 43 22.90 19.65 15.05
N ARG A 44 22.73 20.85 14.46
CA ARG A 44 23.82 21.84 14.24
C ARG A 44 23.28 23.12 13.59
N GLY A 45 22.87 24.06 14.44
CA GLY A 45 22.46 25.39 13.99
C GLY A 45 21.97 26.28 15.12
N ARG A 46 22.60 26.25 16.30
CA ARG A 46 22.27 27.18 17.38
C ARG A 46 23.36 28.26 17.44
N SER A 47 23.11 29.36 16.75
CA SER A 47 23.77 30.64 17.02
C SER A 47 23.46 31.05 18.46
N PRO A 48 24.44 31.47 19.27
CA PRO A 48 24.18 32.00 20.60
C PRO A 48 23.92 33.51 20.49
N GLY A 49 22.70 33.94 20.80
CA GLY A 49 22.41 35.37 21.00
C GLY A 49 20.91 35.68 20.99
N GLY A 50 20.38 36.08 22.15
CA GLY A 50 19.05 36.68 22.27
C GLY A 50 18.22 36.07 23.39
N GLU A 51 18.22 36.75 24.55
CA GLU A 51 17.41 36.48 25.74
C GLU A 51 15.90 36.71 25.54
N ASP A 52 15.14 35.94 26.30
CA ASP A 52 13.85 36.24 26.94
C ASP A 52 12.69 36.82 26.14
N THR A 53 11.67 35.97 25.91
CA THR A 53 10.29 36.26 26.32
C THR A 53 9.55 34.95 26.60
N VAL A 54 8.90 34.92 27.77
CA VAL A 54 8.03 33.86 28.28
C VAL A 54 6.69 33.95 27.55
N ASP A 55 6.21 32.85 26.99
CA ASP A 55 4.79 32.66 26.70
C ASP A 55 4.37 31.25 27.11
N GLU A 56 3.46 31.22 28.08
CA GLU A 56 2.73 30.09 28.61
C GLU A 56 1.63 29.71 27.61
N ASP A 57 1.77 28.57 26.93
CA ASP A 57 0.65 27.72 26.45
C ASP A 57 1.22 26.58 25.59
N ALA A 58 1.71 25.52 26.23
CA ALA A 58 2.10 24.28 25.56
C ALA A 58 1.14 23.16 25.98
N ASN A 59 -0.03 23.22 25.37
CA ASN A 59 -1.02 22.17 25.33
C ASN A 59 -0.45 20.92 24.64
N ASP A 60 -0.94 19.76 25.08
CA ASP A 60 -0.58 18.38 24.73
C ASP A 60 -0.50 18.08 23.21
N ALA A 61 0.63 18.41 22.57
CA ALA A 61 0.93 18.05 21.19
C ALA A 61 1.93 16.88 21.17
N SER A 62 1.39 15.66 21.22
CA SER A 62 2.10 14.41 20.96
C SER A 62 3.10 14.55 19.80
N MET A 63 4.36 14.19 20.06
CA MET A 63 5.45 14.21 19.08
C MET A 63 5.20 13.18 17.96
N SER A 64 4.38 13.53 16.96
CA SER A 64 4.34 12.77 15.71
C SER A 64 5.63 13.06 14.94
N PRO A 65 6.42 12.04 14.55
CA PRO A 65 7.64 12.25 13.79
C PRO A 65 7.33 12.98 12.47
N SER A 66 8.15 13.99 12.11
CA SER A 66 7.96 14.76 10.88
C SER A 66 8.06 13.84 9.66
N ARG A 67 7.07 13.89 8.77
CA ARG A 67 7.08 13.10 7.52
C ARG A 67 8.10 13.69 6.56
N LYS A 68 8.85 12.85 5.83
CA LYS A 68 9.69 13.32 4.73
C LYS A 68 8.81 13.80 3.59
N ASP A 69 9.23 14.84 2.88
CA ASP A 69 8.58 15.18 1.63
C ASP A 69 8.83 14.07 0.60
N LEU A 70 7.82 13.73 -0.20
CA LEU A 70 7.88 12.62 -1.15
C LEU A 70 9.00 12.82 -2.18
N GLY A 71 9.25 14.07 -2.59
CA GLY A 71 10.33 14.41 -3.52
C GLY A 71 11.73 14.21 -2.95
N GLN A 72 11.88 14.13 -1.63
CA GLN A 72 13.18 13.94 -0.95
C GLN A 72 13.52 12.47 -0.70
N LEU A 73 12.53 11.55 -0.81
CA LEU A 73 12.75 10.12 -0.60
C LEU A 73 13.78 9.55 -1.58
N SER A 74 13.78 10.00 -2.83
CA SER A 74 14.70 9.51 -3.86
C SER A 74 16.18 9.77 -3.54
N ASP A 75 16.48 10.70 -2.64
CA ASP A 75 17.84 11.01 -2.21
C ASP A 75 18.25 10.28 -0.92
N ASP A 76 17.30 9.66 -0.23
CA ASP A 76 17.58 8.89 0.97
C ASP A 76 18.31 7.58 0.63
N PRO A 77 19.53 7.34 1.18
CA PRO A 77 20.26 6.11 0.97
C PRO A 77 19.50 4.85 1.38
N ALA A 78 18.69 4.91 2.45
CA ALA A 78 17.88 3.79 2.91
C ALA A 78 16.75 3.48 1.92
N PHE A 79 16.12 4.51 1.32
CA PHE A 79 15.12 4.33 0.28
C PHE A 79 15.74 3.72 -0.98
N ARG A 80 16.89 4.22 -1.44
CA ARG A 80 17.60 3.67 -2.62
C ARG A 80 17.97 2.20 -2.43
N GLU A 81 18.47 1.84 -1.26
CA GLU A 81 18.80 0.45 -0.95
C GLU A 81 17.54 -0.42 -0.89
N PHE A 82 16.47 0.05 -0.25
CA PHE A 82 15.18 -0.64 -0.28
C PHE A 82 14.69 -0.87 -1.71
N PHE A 83 14.67 0.18 -2.52
CA PHE A 83 14.24 0.16 -3.92
C PHE A 83 15.03 -0.88 -4.71
N LYS A 84 16.37 -0.87 -4.59
CA LYS A 84 17.25 -1.85 -5.23
C LYS A 84 16.94 -3.29 -4.80
N LEU A 85 16.68 -3.52 -3.52
CA LEU A 85 16.32 -4.84 -3.00
C LEU A 85 14.95 -5.32 -3.54
N GLN A 86 14.04 -4.40 -3.85
CA GLN A 86 12.72 -4.76 -4.40
C GLN A 86 12.76 -5.21 -5.87
N GLU A 87 13.79 -4.84 -6.63
CA GLU A 87 14.00 -5.29 -8.02
C GLU A 87 14.32 -6.80 -8.11
N GLY A 88 14.93 -7.37 -7.07
CA GLY A 88 15.26 -8.79 -6.99
C GLY A 88 14.14 -9.63 -6.37
N PHE A 89 14.03 -10.91 -6.75
CA PHE A 89 13.00 -11.81 -6.20
C PHE A 89 13.23 -12.18 -4.72
N GLU A 90 14.49 -12.19 -4.26
CA GLU A 90 14.87 -12.65 -2.91
C GLU A 90 14.27 -11.76 -1.82
N TRP A 91 14.33 -10.44 -2.04
CA TRP A 91 14.03 -9.39 -1.07
C TRP A 91 12.76 -8.59 -1.41
N ASN A 92 12.03 -8.97 -2.46
CA ASN A 92 10.79 -8.31 -2.86
C ASN A 92 9.67 -8.56 -1.82
N VAL A 93 9.35 -7.51 -1.07
CA VAL A 93 8.32 -7.48 -0.05
C VAL A 93 6.95 -7.75 -0.65
N GLY A 94 6.63 -7.19 -1.81
CA GLY A 94 5.35 -7.39 -2.49
C GLY A 94 5.08 -8.87 -2.78
N LEU A 95 6.06 -9.58 -3.35
CA LEU A 95 5.98 -11.02 -3.64
C LEU A 95 5.77 -11.84 -2.36
N ARG A 96 6.44 -11.47 -1.26
CA ARG A 96 6.29 -12.15 0.03
C ARG A 96 4.94 -11.88 0.69
N LEU A 97 4.41 -10.67 0.57
CA LEU A 97 3.08 -10.32 1.07
C LEU A 97 1.99 -11.04 0.28
N ILE A 98 2.07 -11.10 -1.05
CA ILE A 98 1.15 -11.90 -1.90
C ILE A 98 1.15 -13.37 -1.46
N SER A 99 2.35 -13.96 -1.30
CA SER A 99 2.47 -15.34 -0.82
C SER A 99 1.88 -15.54 0.58
N THR A 100 1.91 -14.50 1.42
CA THR A 100 1.36 -14.53 2.77
C THR A 100 -0.16 -14.44 2.75
N LEU A 101 -0.73 -13.56 1.92
CA LEU A 101 -2.17 -13.44 1.71
C LEU A 101 -2.78 -14.77 1.24
N ASP A 102 -2.15 -15.42 0.26
CA ASP A 102 -2.56 -16.73 -0.25
C ASP A 102 -2.68 -17.79 0.88
N ARG A 103 -1.68 -17.86 1.76
CA ARG A 103 -1.73 -18.74 2.94
C ARG A 103 -2.79 -18.34 3.97
N LEU A 104 -2.97 -17.05 4.21
CA LEU A 104 -3.96 -16.57 5.18
C LEU A 104 -5.38 -16.85 4.70
N MET A 105 -5.65 -16.71 3.39
CA MET A 105 -6.93 -17.07 2.80
C MET A 105 -7.26 -18.56 2.92
N ALA A 106 -6.25 -19.43 2.79
CA ALA A 106 -6.44 -20.87 2.95
C ALA A 106 -6.83 -21.30 4.39
N LYS A 107 -6.58 -20.46 5.40
CA LYS A 107 -6.79 -20.79 6.82
C LYS A 107 -8.23 -20.54 7.31
N GLY A 108 -9.07 -19.90 6.49
CA GLY A 108 -10.44 -19.52 6.84
C GLY A 108 -10.53 -18.22 7.66
N SER A 109 -11.75 -17.75 7.92
CA SER A 109 -11.97 -16.52 8.70
C SER A 109 -12.07 -16.83 10.18
N ASP A 110 -11.05 -16.42 10.93
CA ASP A 110 -11.18 -16.09 12.34
C ASP A 110 -10.83 -14.60 12.48
N GLY A 111 -11.42 -13.89 13.43
CA GLY A 111 -11.23 -12.43 13.53
C GLY A 111 -9.76 -12.00 13.70
N GLN A 112 -8.86 -12.90 14.13
CA GLN A 112 -7.43 -12.61 14.18
C GLN A 112 -6.77 -12.74 12.81
N ASN A 113 -7.18 -13.73 12.01
CA ASN A 113 -6.73 -13.94 10.64
C ASN A 113 -7.16 -12.77 9.75
N ASP A 114 -8.39 -12.28 9.91
CA ASP A 114 -8.88 -11.09 9.22
C ASP A 114 -7.98 -9.87 9.45
N LEU A 115 -7.53 -9.65 10.70
CA LEU A 115 -6.59 -8.57 11.03
C LEU A 115 -5.22 -8.75 10.36
N LEU A 116 -4.77 -9.99 10.15
CA LEU A 116 -3.52 -10.26 9.43
C LEU A 116 -3.66 -9.97 7.93
N ILE A 117 -4.81 -10.34 7.33
CA ILE A 117 -5.13 -10.04 5.92
C ILE A 117 -5.15 -8.52 5.71
N LEU A 118 -5.85 -7.78 6.58
CA LEU A 118 -5.91 -6.32 6.53
C LEU A 118 -4.52 -5.67 6.60
N SER A 119 -3.68 -6.13 7.54
CA SER A 119 -2.30 -5.63 7.67
C SER A 119 -1.43 -5.97 6.46
N ALA A 120 -1.61 -7.16 5.87
CA ALA A 120 -0.87 -7.55 4.67
C ALA A 120 -1.30 -6.74 3.43
N LEU A 121 -2.60 -6.44 3.27
CA LEU A 121 -3.12 -5.58 2.20
C LEU A 121 -2.60 -4.13 2.32
N ASP A 122 -2.58 -3.58 3.53
CA ASP A 122 -2.07 -2.23 3.80
C ASP A 122 -0.56 -2.12 3.47
N LEU A 123 0.23 -3.11 3.92
CA LEU A 123 1.66 -3.16 3.60
C LEU A 123 1.93 -3.39 2.10
N LEU A 124 1.07 -4.15 1.42
CA LEU A 124 1.19 -4.40 -0.01
C LEU A 124 0.92 -3.12 -0.82
N GLN A 125 -0.06 -2.32 -0.40
CA GLN A 125 -0.28 -0.98 -0.94
C GLN A 125 0.95 -0.09 -0.72
N GLY A 126 1.45 0.00 0.52
CA GLY A 126 2.63 0.80 0.84
C GLY A 126 3.85 0.38 0.02
N ALA A 127 4.08 -0.93 -0.14
CA ALA A 127 5.18 -1.46 -0.96
C ALA A 127 5.04 -1.09 -2.44
N MET A 128 3.84 -1.13 -3.02
CA MET A 128 3.60 -0.69 -4.40
C MET A 128 3.75 0.81 -4.59
N LEU A 129 3.43 1.62 -3.58
CA LEU A 129 3.60 3.07 -3.64
C LEU A 129 5.07 3.48 -3.51
N LEU A 130 5.84 2.80 -2.66
CA LEU A 130 7.29 3.04 -2.50
C LEU A 130 8.11 2.46 -3.66
N HIS A 131 7.66 1.36 -4.25
CA HIS A 131 8.29 0.71 -5.40
C HIS A 131 7.25 0.47 -6.50
N PRO A 132 6.95 1.47 -7.35
CA PRO A 132 5.97 1.36 -8.42
C PRO A 132 6.13 0.14 -9.35
N PRO A 133 7.35 -0.33 -9.68
CA PRO A 133 7.52 -1.55 -10.48
C PRO A 133 6.89 -2.80 -9.83
N SER A 134 6.73 -2.85 -8.50
CA SER A 134 6.03 -3.95 -7.80
C SER A 134 4.57 -4.10 -8.22
N LYS A 135 3.93 -3.05 -8.77
CA LYS A 135 2.59 -3.18 -9.36
C LYS A 135 2.58 -4.22 -10.49
N GLY A 136 3.70 -4.41 -11.20
CA GLY A 136 3.85 -5.41 -12.26
C GLY A 136 3.65 -6.86 -11.79
N LEU A 137 3.71 -7.14 -10.48
CA LEU A 137 3.39 -8.45 -9.92
C LEU A 137 1.95 -8.88 -10.26
N PHE A 138 1.03 -7.93 -10.46
CA PHE A 138 -0.37 -8.18 -10.79
C PHE A 138 -0.64 -8.36 -12.29
N GLN A 139 0.40 -8.32 -13.14
CA GLN A 139 0.28 -8.79 -14.53
C GLN A 139 0.12 -10.32 -14.61
N ARG A 140 0.41 -11.03 -13.51
CA ARG A 140 0.17 -12.47 -13.40
C ARG A 140 -1.27 -12.69 -12.94
N GLU A 141 -2.03 -13.44 -13.73
CA GLU A 141 -3.44 -13.75 -13.43
C GLU A 141 -3.65 -14.32 -12.03
N GLN A 142 -2.77 -15.22 -11.58
CA GLN A 142 -2.86 -15.80 -10.23
C GLN A 142 -2.82 -14.74 -9.13
N ASN A 143 -1.98 -13.71 -9.26
CA ASN A 143 -1.86 -12.66 -8.27
C ASN A 143 -3.05 -11.70 -8.32
N MET A 144 -3.62 -11.46 -9.51
CA MET A 144 -4.83 -10.65 -9.66
C MET A 144 -6.06 -11.38 -9.11
N ASN A 145 -6.21 -12.67 -9.42
CA ASN A 145 -7.28 -13.52 -8.87
C ASN A 145 -7.26 -13.53 -7.35
N LEU A 146 -6.08 -13.55 -6.72
CA LEU A 146 -5.98 -13.42 -5.25
C LEU A 146 -6.71 -12.18 -4.71
N LEU A 147 -6.61 -11.03 -5.39
CA LEU A 147 -7.36 -9.83 -5.01
C LEU A 147 -8.86 -9.98 -5.31
N LEU A 148 -9.23 -10.61 -6.43
CA LEU A 148 -10.64 -10.83 -6.76
C LEU A 148 -11.31 -11.78 -5.75
N ASP A 149 -10.63 -12.84 -5.32
CA ASP A 149 -11.10 -13.78 -4.31
C ASP A 149 -11.34 -13.11 -2.95
N LEU A 150 -10.53 -12.11 -2.61
CA LEU A 150 -10.72 -11.29 -1.40
C LEU A 150 -11.96 -10.38 -1.47
N LEU A 151 -12.55 -10.17 -2.66
CA LEU A 151 -13.81 -9.43 -2.81
C LEU A 151 -15.05 -10.32 -2.63
N GLU A 152 -14.87 -11.65 -2.57
CA GLU A 152 -16.00 -12.57 -2.47
C GLU A 152 -16.88 -12.29 -1.23
N PRO A 153 -18.21 -12.54 -1.30
CA PRO A 153 -19.16 -12.16 -0.24
C PRO A 153 -18.94 -12.81 1.13
N PHE A 154 -18.13 -13.88 1.21
CA PHE A 154 -17.82 -14.53 2.48
C PHE A 154 -16.81 -13.75 3.32
N ASN A 155 -16.02 -12.86 2.70
CA ASN A 155 -15.07 -12.02 3.42
C ASN A 155 -15.79 -10.87 4.12
N CYS A 156 -15.25 -10.44 5.26
CA CYS A 156 -15.85 -9.34 6.01
C CYS A 156 -15.73 -8.01 5.24
N PRO A 157 -16.64 -7.05 5.49
CA PRO A 157 -16.65 -5.76 4.77
C PRO A 157 -15.32 -5.00 4.81
N ALA A 158 -14.56 -5.11 5.91
CA ALA A 158 -13.27 -4.45 6.05
C ALA A 158 -12.24 -4.99 5.04
N ILE A 159 -12.19 -6.32 4.85
CA ILE A 159 -11.30 -6.95 3.87
C ILE A 159 -11.70 -6.49 2.46
N GLN A 160 -12.99 -6.55 2.12
CA GLN A 160 -13.47 -6.09 0.81
C GLN A 160 -13.10 -4.63 0.53
N SER A 161 -13.29 -3.73 1.50
CA SER A 161 -12.91 -2.32 1.38
C SER A 161 -11.39 -2.14 1.18
N ALA A 162 -10.56 -2.85 1.96
CA ALA A 162 -9.11 -2.78 1.85
C ALA A 162 -8.60 -3.37 0.51
N THR A 163 -9.22 -4.43 0.03
CA THR A 163 -8.93 -5.06 -1.26
C THR A 163 -9.27 -4.13 -2.41
N LEU A 164 -10.41 -3.44 -2.38
CA LEU A 164 -10.76 -2.43 -3.40
C LEU A 164 -9.72 -1.32 -3.47
N LEU A 165 -9.23 -0.82 -2.33
CA LEU A 165 -8.16 0.17 -2.31
C LEU A 165 -6.84 -0.40 -2.86
N THR A 166 -6.52 -1.65 -2.52
CA THR A 166 -5.35 -2.36 -3.06
C THR A 166 -5.43 -2.51 -4.59
N LEU A 167 -6.62 -2.82 -5.12
CA LEU A 167 -6.86 -2.87 -6.56
C LEU A 167 -6.66 -1.50 -7.20
N VAL A 168 -7.18 -0.40 -6.64
CA VAL A 168 -6.91 0.95 -7.18
C VAL A 168 -5.40 1.20 -7.30
N VAL A 169 -4.62 0.90 -6.26
CA VAL A 169 -3.16 1.08 -6.29
C VAL A 169 -2.49 0.17 -7.32
N ALA A 170 -2.95 -1.07 -7.47
CA ALA A 170 -2.41 -2.00 -8.45
C ALA A 170 -2.72 -1.58 -9.89
N LEU A 171 -3.88 -0.96 -10.15
CA LEU A 171 -4.33 -0.61 -11.50
C LEU A 171 -3.92 0.79 -11.96
N ILE A 172 -3.79 1.75 -11.02
CA ILE A 172 -3.50 3.16 -11.37
C ILE A 172 -2.14 3.29 -12.06
N ASP A 173 -2.15 3.96 -13.21
CA ASP A 173 -1.02 4.16 -14.13
C ASP A 173 -0.40 2.85 -14.68
N VAL A 174 -1.11 1.73 -14.59
CA VAL A 174 -0.64 0.42 -15.08
C VAL A 174 -1.74 -0.24 -15.93
N PRO A 175 -1.97 0.21 -17.18
CA PRO A 175 -3.03 -0.32 -18.04
C PRO A 175 -2.90 -1.82 -18.30
N GLY A 176 -1.68 -2.36 -18.29
CA GLY A 176 -1.45 -3.81 -18.38
C GLY A 176 -2.15 -4.59 -17.26
N ASN A 177 -2.16 -4.07 -16.03
CA ASN A 177 -2.87 -4.70 -14.92
C ASN A 177 -4.38 -4.57 -15.11
N THR A 178 -4.87 -3.45 -15.65
CA THR A 178 -6.29 -3.27 -15.99
C THR A 178 -6.76 -4.33 -16.98
N ARG A 179 -5.95 -4.65 -18.00
CA ARG A 179 -6.28 -5.73 -18.96
C ARG A 179 -6.35 -7.11 -18.32
N VAL A 180 -5.46 -7.42 -17.37
CA VAL A 180 -5.51 -8.69 -16.63
C VAL A 180 -6.75 -8.74 -15.73
N PHE A 181 -7.06 -7.66 -15.03
CA PHE A 181 -8.28 -7.54 -14.23
C PHE A 181 -9.54 -7.73 -15.08
N GLU A 182 -9.61 -7.11 -16.26
CA GLU A 182 -10.73 -7.26 -17.20
C GLU A 182 -10.83 -8.69 -17.75
N GLY A 183 -9.70 -9.30 -18.11
CA GLY A 183 -9.65 -10.67 -18.62
C GLY A 183 -10.07 -11.74 -17.61
N LEU A 184 -10.03 -11.41 -16.32
CA LEU A 184 -10.48 -12.25 -15.21
C LEU A 184 -11.90 -11.89 -14.73
N ASP A 185 -12.69 -11.22 -15.57
CA ASP A 185 -14.05 -10.77 -15.24
C ASP A 185 -14.12 -9.88 -13.98
N GLY A 186 -13.04 -9.17 -13.64
CA GLY A 186 -12.96 -8.37 -12.42
C GLY A 186 -14.05 -7.29 -12.32
N LEU A 187 -14.46 -6.71 -13.46
CA LEU A 187 -15.58 -5.76 -13.50
C LEU A 187 -16.92 -6.44 -13.20
N LEU A 188 -17.12 -7.68 -13.63
CA LEU A 188 -18.30 -8.46 -13.27
C LEU A 188 -18.31 -8.74 -11.77
N THR A 189 -17.16 -9.11 -11.17
CA THR A 189 -17.03 -9.31 -9.71
C THR A 189 -17.40 -8.04 -8.94
N VAL A 190 -16.80 -6.90 -9.29
CA VAL A 190 -17.06 -5.59 -8.67
C VAL A 190 -18.54 -5.18 -8.80
N THR A 191 -19.11 -5.29 -10.00
CA THR A 191 -20.50 -4.87 -10.23
C THR A 191 -21.51 -5.83 -9.60
N SER A 192 -21.21 -7.12 -9.54
CA SER A 192 -22.04 -8.11 -8.83
C SER A 192 -22.04 -7.85 -7.33
N LEU A 193 -20.88 -7.59 -6.74
CA LEU A 193 -20.77 -7.19 -5.34
C LEU A 193 -21.54 -5.89 -5.07
N PHE A 194 -21.48 -4.89 -5.96
CA PHE A 194 -22.24 -3.65 -5.81
C PHE A 194 -23.75 -3.86 -5.85
N LYS A 195 -24.23 -4.69 -6.79
CA LYS A 195 -25.66 -4.98 -6.98
C LYS A 195 -26.23 -5.81 -5.84
N SER A 196 -25.42 -6.62 -5.17
CA SER A 196 -25.90 -7.46 -4.08
C SER A 196 -26.56 -6.64 -2.96
N ARG A 197 -27.67 -7.16 -2.46
CA ARG A 197 -28.42 -6.55 -1.34
C ARG A 197 -27.73 -6.79 0.01
N SER A 198 -26.88 -7.82 0.12
CA SER A 198 -26.13 -8.14 1.33
C SER A 198 -24.89 -7.26 1.54
N THR A 199 -24.41 -6.60 0.49
CA THR A 199 -23.22 -5.75 0.56
C THR A 199 -23.46 -4.53 1.44
N SER A 200 -22.54 -4.30 2.38
CA SER A 200 -22.64 -3.20 3.33
C SER A 200 -22.60 -1.83 2.63
N ARG A 201 -23.18 -0.81 3.26
CA ARG A 201 -23.16 0.56 2.72
C ARG A 201 -21.73 1.08 2.54
N GLU A 202 -20.83 0.74 3.45
CA GLU A 202 -19.42 1.12 3.39
C GLU A 202 -18.73 0.54 2.16
N VAL A 203 -18.89 -0.76 1.92
CA VAL A 203 -18.31 -1.42 0.73
C VAL A 203 -18.92 -0.86 -0.54
N LYS A 204 -20.23 -0.56 -0.56
CA LYS A 204 -20.87 0.11 -1.71
C LYS A 204 -20.27 1.48 -2.02
N LEU A 205 -19.90 2.26 -1.01
CA LEU A 205 -19.20 3.53 -1.22
C LEU A 205 -17.84 3.29 -1.89
N LYS A 206 -17.06 2.32 -1.40
CA LYS A 206 -15.76 1.95 -1.97
C LYS A 206 -15.86 1.41 -3.39
N LEU A 207 -16.92 0.66 -3.70
CA LEU A 207 -17.19 0.18 -5.05
C LEU A 207 -17.51 1.35 -6.01
N VAL A 208 -18.25 2.37 -5.54
CA VAL A 208 -18.49 3.57 -6.34
C VAL A 208 -17.19 4.35 -6.57
N GLU A 209 -16.35 4.50 -5.55
CA GLU A 209 -15.02 5.13 -5.69
C GLU A 209 -14.15 4.36 -6.70
N PHE A 210 -14.13 3.02 -6.62
CA PHE A 210 -13.42 2.17 -7.57
C PHE A 210 -13.96 2.33 -8.99
N LEU A 211 -15.29 2.29 -9.18
CA LEU A 211 -15.90 2.45 -10.51
C LEU A 211 -15.65 3.84 -11.09
N TYR A 212 -15.67 4.88 -10.25
CA TYR A 212 -15.30 6.23 -10.66
C TYR A 212 -13.86 6.26 -11.17
N PHE A 213 -12.92 5.71 -10.40
CA PHE A 213 -11.51 5.56 -10.82
C PHE A 213 -11.38 4.77 -12.13
N TYR A 214 -12.02 3.60 -12.24
CA TYR A 214 -11.92 2.73 -13.41
C TYR A 214 -12.45 3.38 -14.69
N LEU A 215 -13.44 4.27 -14.57
CA LEU A 215 -14.01 5.01 -15.71
C LEU A 215 -13.22 6.29 -16.05
N MET A 216 -12.23 6.69 -15.24
CA MET A 216 -11.35 7.80 -15.61
C MET A 216 -10.41 7.39 -16.75
N PRO A 217 -9.99 8.33 -17.62
CA PRO A 217 -9.02 8.04 -18.66
C PRO A 217 -7.71 7.48 -18.08
N GLU A 218 -7.19 6.39 -18.66
CA GLU A 218 -5.94 5.74 -18.23
C GLU A 218 -4.70 6.64 -18.39
N THR A 219 -4.79 7.67 -19.24
CA THR A 219 -3.78 8.72 -19.37
C THR A 219 -4.44 10.08 -19.14
N PRO A 220 -3.87 10.95 -18.29
CA PRO A 220 -4.40 12.29 -18.10
C PRO A 220 -4.37 13.03 -19.44
N SER A 221 -5.55 13.28 -20.00
CA SER A 221 -5.74 14.11 -21.18
C SER A 221 -5.55 15.57 -20.79
N ILE A 222 -4.30 16.00 -20.59
CA ILE A 222 -3.98 17.43 -20.56
C ILE A 222 -4.36 17.96 -21.94
N PRO A 223 -5.33 18.89 -22.06
CA PRO A 223 -5.54 19.58 -23.32
C PRO A 223 -4.24 20.31 -23.61
N ARG A 224 -3.46 19.82 -24.59
CA ARG A 224 -2.40 20.63 -25.17
C ARG A 224 -3.09 21.90 -25.61
N VAL A 225 -2.83 23.01 -24.92
CA VAL A 225 -3.14 24.34 -25.43
C VAL A 225 -2.27 24.46 -26.67
N ALA A 226 -2.80 23.96 -27.78
CA ALA A 226 -2.19 24.03 -29.08
C ALA A 226 -1.86 25.50 -29.32
N ASP A 227 -0.60 25.73 -29.66
CA ASP A 227 -0.04 27.01 -30.08
C ASP A 227 -1.06 27.84 -30.87
N ARG A 228 -1.75 28.75 -30.17
CA ARG A 228 -2.27 29.97 -30.78
C ARG A 228 -1.08 30.91 -30.96
N ARG A 229 -0.20 30.53 -31.89
CA ARG A 229 0.76 31.43 -32.50
C ARG A 229 0.63 31.25 -34.00
N ASP A 230 -0.38 31.89 -34.56
CA ASP A 230 -0.29 32.41 -35.91
C ASP A 230 -0.26 33.95 -35.81
N PRO A 231 0.75 34.62 -36.41
CA PRO A 231 0.87 36.07 -36.45
C PRO A 231 -0.14 36.76 -37.38
#